data_AF-A0A2H0UB88-F1
#
_entry.id   AF-A0A2H0UB88-F1
#
_cell.length_a   1.000
_cell.length_b   1.000
_cell.length_c   1.000
_cell.angle_alpha   90.00
_cell.angle_beta   90.00
_cell.angle_gamma   90.00
#
_symmetry.space_group_name_H-M   'P 1'
#
loop_
_entity.id
_entity.type
_entity.pdbx_description
1 polymer ?
#
loop_
_entity_poly.entity_id
_entity_poly.type
_entity_poly.pdbx_seq_one_letter_code
_entity_poly.pdbx_strand_id
1 'polypeptide(L)'
;MIYTNKIQKAIRFATKTHEIYQKQKRKGKDIPYITHPLTVGLILSRAGADEDTIVAGILHDTIEDSLPEKKVTRAMLVQRFGENVADIVESVSENNKDLPWEDRKREAREHIQTFSHDSLLVKSADLISNVTEIVADFERGETIFAQFNAPIEKLRTHYLESITAIVARWPENPLAADLTEVRVQLARTETLANIDSTLEPYWDEEELTKMRVAFVHCENEEGCGFFVEFKHPNCTFFFCKEHKIGLNFDLSTISEAGVVCEQHGKMGRYGILTEDNVCPICENSTLAIVSVGR
;
A
#
# COMPACT_ATOMS: atom_id res chain seq x y z
N MET A 1 15.91 12.44 -15.97
CA MET A 1 17.21 12.12 -15.32
C MET A 1 18.34 12.57 -16.21
N ILE A 2 19.27 13.40 -15.72
CA ILE A 2 20.57 13.56 -16.39
C ILE A 2 21.48 12.50 -15.76
N TYR A 3 21.94 11.53 -16.55
CA TYR A 3 22.92 10.56 -16.06
C TYR A 3 24.29 11.24 -15.94
N THR A 4 24.78 11.38 -14.71
CA THR A 4 26.04 12.09 -14.43
C THR A 4 27.12 11.14 -13.91
N ASN A 5 28.36 11.65 -13.89
CA ASN A 5 29.48 10.94 -13.27
C ASN A 5 29.26 10.73 -11.75
N LYS A 6 28.56 11.63 -11.06
CA LYS A 6 28.27 11.51 -9.63
C LYS A 6 27.32 10.33 -9.36
N ILE A 7 26.24 10.22 -10.12
CA ILE A 7 25.30 9.09 -10.08
C ILE A 7 26.01 7.78 -10.46
N GLN A 8 26.81 7.77 -11.53
CA GLN A 8 27.59 6.58 -11.91
C GLN A 8 28.51 6.10 -10.78
N LYS A 9 29.20 7.02 -10.10
CA LYS A 9 30.07 6.70 -8.95
C LYS A 9 29.26 6.14 -7.78
N ALA A 10 28.07 6.69 -7.52
CA ALA A 10 27.18 6.22 -6.46
C ALA A 10 26.71 4.78 -6.73
N ILE A 11 26.25 4.49 -7.95
CA ILE A 11 25.85 3.13 -8.38
C ILE A 11 26.99 2.13 -8.19
N ARG A 12 28.20 2.49 -8.66
CA ARG A 12 29.39 1.63 -8.50
C ARG A 12 29.73 1.41 -7.03
N PHE A 13 29.61 2.44 -6.20
CA PHE A 13 29.89 2.35 -4.78
C PHE A 13 28.87 1.44 -4.07
N ALA A 14 27.57 1.67 -4.26
CA ALA A 14 26.50 0.84 -3.71
C ALA A 14 26.62 -0.62 -4.17
N THR A 15 26.88 -0.85 -5.46
CA THR A 15 27.11 -2.21 -6.01
C THR A 15 28.30 -2.87 -5.33
N LYS A 16 29.40 -2.14 -5.14
CA LYS A 16 30.57 -2.69 -4.46
C LYS A 16 30.25 -3.08 -3.02
N THR A 17 29.51 -2.24 -2.31
CA THR A 17 29.12 -2.44 -0.90
C THR A 17 28.17 -3.63 -0.73
N HIS A 18 27.05 -3.66 -1.46
CA HIS A 18 25.98 -4.63 -1.24
C HIS A 18 26.19 -5.93 -2.04
N GLU A 19 26.71 -5.85 -3.27
CA GLU A 19 26.85 -7.04 -4.14
C GLU A 19 28.24 -7.66 -4.00
N ILE A 20 29.31 -6.88 -4.20
CA ILE A 20 30.65 -7.45 -4.30
C ILE A 20 31.22 -7.84 -2.93
N TYR A 21 31.09 -6.96 -1.94
CA TYR A 21 31.62 -7.22 -0.59
C TYR A 21 30.69 -8.10 0.23
N GLN A 22 29.39 -7.79 0.25
CA GLN A 22 28.41 -8.49 1.08
C GLN A 22 27.75 -9.70 0.39
N LYS A 23 27.62 -9.69 -0.94
CA LYS A 23 26.75 -10.63 -1.68
C LYS A 23 25.33 -10.67 -1.09
N GLN A 24 24.84 -9.50 -0.69
CA GLN A 24 23.57 -9.32 0.01
C GLN A 24 22.42 -9.63 -0.94
N LYS A 25 21.42 -10.34 -0.42
CA LYS A 25 20.17 -10.62 -1.13
C LYS A 25 19.01 -9.90 -0.46
N ARG A 26 17.92 -9.65 -1.21
CA ARG A 26 16.64 -9.25 -0.62
C ARG A 26 16.18 -10.32 0.35
N LYS A 27 15.56 -9.87 1.43
CA LYS A 27 15.20 -10.72 2.55
C LYS A 27 14.25 -11.82 2.10
N GLY A 28 14.67 -13.07 2.29
CA GLY A 28 13.91 -14.25 1.90
C GLY A 28 13.82 -14.55 0.41
N LYS A 29 14.67 -13.95 -0.42
CA LYS A 29 14.63 -14.12 -1.89
C LYS A 29 16.00 -14.37 -2.50
N ASP A 30 16.00 -14.98 -3.68
CA ASP A 30 17.20 -15.09 -4.54
C ASP A 30 17.34 -13.88 -5.47
N ILE A 31 17.20 -12.67 -4.92
CA ILE A 31 17.30 -11.41 -5.66
C ILE A 31 18.44 -10.58 -5.07
N PRO A 32 19.41 -10.09 -5.86
CA PRO A 32 20.45 -9.20 -5.38
C PRO A 32 19.91 -7.95 -4.69
N TYR A 33 20.44 -7.62 -3.50
CA TYR A 33 19.95 -6.48 -2.71
C TYR A 33 20.13 -5.14 -3.42
N ILE A 34 21.16 -5.00 -4.25
CA ILE A 34 21.43 -3.79 -5.03
C ILE A 34 20.24 -3.33 -5.89
N THR A 35 19.30 -4.23 -6.22
CA THR A 35 18.05 -3.87 -6.88
C THR A 35 17.23 -2.84 -6.10
N HIS A 36 17.27 -2.86 -4.76
CA HIS A 36 16.57 -1.92 -3.89
C HIS A 36 17.13 -0.49 -3.98
N PRO A 37 18.42 -0.21 -3.67
CA PRO A 37 18.95 1.14 -3.80
C PRO A 37 18.82 1.73 -5.21
N LEU A 38 18.91 0.89 -6.25
CA LEU A 38 18.68 1.34 -7.63
C LEU A 38 17.22 1.74 -7.87
N THR A 39 16.26 0.97 -7.34
CA THR A 39 14.83 1.30 -7.40
C THR A 39 14.53 2.61 -6.66
N VAL A 40 15.11 2.81 -5.48
CA VAL A 40 14.99 4.06 -4.73
C VAL A 40 15.50 5.25 -5.55
N GLY A 41 16.69 5.14 -6.16
CA GLY A 41 17.22 6.17 -7.05
C GLY A 41 16.31 6.47 -8.26
N LEU A 42 15.68 5.45 -8.84
CA LEU A 42 14.73 5.61 -9.95
C LEU A 42 13.46 6.35 -9.51
N ILE A 43 12.89 6.00 -8.36
CA ILE A 43 11.71 6.66 -7.79
C ILE A 43 12.00 8.14 -7.56
N LEU A 44 13.13 8.46 -6.92
CA LEU A 44 13.56 9.84 -6.67
C LEU A 44 13.77 10.62 -7.96
N SER A 45 14.40 10.00 -8.96
CA SER A 45 14.56 10.67 -10.26
C SER A 45 13.22 10.92 -10.96
N ARG A 46 12.22 10.05 -10.79
CA ARG A 46 10.87 10.26 -11.34
C ARG A 46 10.14 11.38 -10.60
N ALA A 47 10.35 11.48 -9.30
CA ALA A 47 9.81 12.54 -8.45
C ALA A 47 10.43 13.94 -8.72
N GLY A 48 11.44 14.04 -9.59
CA GLY A 48 12.10 15.31 -9.89
C GLY A 48 13.08 15.76 -8.81
N ALA A 49 13.55 14.85 -7.96
CA ALA A 49 14.58 15.15 -6.96
C ALA A 49 15.87 15.64 -7.61
N ASP A 50 16.63 16.47 -6.89
CA ASP A 50 17.94 16.92 -7.33
C ASP A 50 18.97 15.78 -7.32
N GLU A 51 20.15 16.03 -7.90
CA GLU A 51 21.20 15.02 -8.04
C GLU A 51 21.67 14.46 -6.69
N ASP A 52 21.80 15.29 -5.65
CA ASP A 52 22.33 14.86 -4.36
C ASP A 52 21.34 13.97 -3.64
N THR A 53 20.05 14.30 -3.71
CA THR A 53 18.97 13.47 -3.16
C THR A 53 18.89 12.11 -3.88
N ILE A 54 19.01 12.06 -5.21
CA ILE A 54 19.06 10.79 -5.97
C ILE A 54 20.28 9.97 -5.56
N VAL A 55 21.45 10.61 -5.47
CA VAL A 55 22.69 9.94 -5.05
C VAL A 55 22.58 9.41 -3.62
N ALA A 56 21.98 10.17 -2.71
CA ALA A 56 21.73 9.74 -1.34
C ALA A 56 20.79 8.53 -1.30
N GLY A 57 19.71 8.51 -2.08
CA GLY A 57 18.83 7.34 -2.19
C GLY A 57 19.53 6.08 -2.69
N ILE A 58 20.46 6.19 -3.64
CA ILE A 58 21.28 5.06 -4.11
C ILE A 58 22.25 4.56 -3.01
N LEU A 59 22.60 5.41 -2.05
CA LEU A 59 23.60 5.14 -1.01
C LEU A 59 22.99 4.90 0.37
N HIS A 60 21.68 5.01 0.54
CA HIS A 60 21.05 5.21 1.85
C HIS A 60 21.35 4.09 2.86
N ASP A 61 21.36 2.82 2.43
CA ASP A 61 21.69 1.69 3.30
C ASP A 61 23.19 1.40 3.44
N THR A 62 24.06 2.14 2.74
CA THR A 62 25.49 1.77 2.69
C THR A 62 26.17 1.92 4.04
N ILE A 63 25.81 2.94 4.82
CA ILE A 63 26.31 3.09 6.20
C ILE A 63 25.76 1.97 7.06
N GLU A 64 24.45 1.73 7.01
CA GLU A 64 23.77 0.78 7.88
C GLU A 64 24.23 -0.67 7.67
N ASP A 65 24.34 -1.12 6.42
CA ASP A 65 24.50 -2.53 6.07
C ASP A 65 25.92 -2.95 5.69
N SER A 66 26.85 -2.01 5.56
CA SER A 66 28.25 -2.36 5.28
C SER A 66 28.89 -3.23 6.37
N LEU A 67 29.69 -4.21 5.92
CA LEU A 67 30.42 -5.13 6.80
C LEU A 67 31.42 -4.38 7.70
N PRO A 68 31.70 -4.84 8.93
CA PRO A 68 32.63 -4.17 9.84
C PRO A 68 34.02 -3.90 9.23
N GLU A 69 34.59 -4.85 8.49
CA GLU A 69 35.90 -4.75 7.84
C GLU A 69 35.90 -3.87 6.57
N LYS A 70 34.71 -3.51 6.07
CA LYS A 70 34.47 -2.59 4.95
C LYS A 70 33.48 -1.50 5.31
N LYS A 71 33.45 -1.07 6.58
CA LYS A 71 32.45 -0.15 7.09
C LYS A 71 32.48 1.15 6.30
N VAL A 72 31.33 1.50 5.74
CA VAL A 72 31.10 2.80 5.11
C VAL A 72 30.81 3.80 6.22
N THR A 73 31.50 4.95 6.16
CA THR A 73 31.35 6.02 7.15
C THR A 73 30.88 7.30 6.48
N ARG A 74 30.23 8.17 7.25
CA ARG A 74 29.85 9.53 6.80
C ARG A 74 31.03 10.27 6.19
N ALA A 75 32.20 10.23 6.82
CA ALA A 75 33.41 10.90 6.32
C ALA A 75 33.83 10.42 4.91
N MET A 76 33.66 9.13 4.61
CA MET A 76 33.90 8.59 3.26
C MET A 76 32.89 9.13 2.24
N LEU A 77 31.62 9.30 2.64
CA LEU A 77 30.59 9.85 1.77
C LEU A 77 30.84 11.34 1.49
N VAL A 78 31.21 12.13 2.51
CA VAL A 78 31.61 13.53 2.35
C VAL A 78 32.73 13.66 1.31
N GLN A 79 33.80 12.88 1.47
CA GLN A 79 34.95 12.95 0.57
C GLN A 79 34.59 12.60 -0.89
N ARG A 80 33.65 11.68 -1.11
CA ARG A 80 33.35 11.12 -2.43
C ARG A 80 32.20 11.81 -3.15
N PHE A 81 31.22 12.29 -2.39
CA PHE A 81 29.93 12.75 -2.89
C PHE A 81 29.50 14.11 -2.33
N GLY A 82 30.21 14.67 -1.34
CA GLY A 82 29.91 15.97 -0.75
C GLY A 82 29.10 15.87 0.55
N GLU A 83 29.06 16.99 1.28
CA GLU A 83 28.42 17.09 2.60
C GLU A 83 26.93 16.75 2.54
N ASN A 84 26.19 17.35 1.61
CA ASN A 84 24.74 17.20 1.50
C ASN A 84 24.31 15.73 1.33
N VAL A 85 25.00 14.98 0.46
CA VAL A 85 24.75 13.53 0.29
C VAL A 85 25.00 12.78 1.60
N ALA A 86 26.09 13.09 2.30
CA ALA A 86 26.44 12.41 3.54
C ALA A 86 25.43 12.71 4.65
N ASP A 87 24.95 13.94 4.74
CA ASP A 87 23.92 14.37 5.69
C ASP A 87 22.60 13.63 5.47
N ILE A 88 22.13 13.54 4.22
CA ILE A 88 20.89 12.84 3.89
C ILE A 88 21.03 11.35 4.24
N VAL A 89 22.13 10.69 3.83
CA VAL A 89 22.35 9.27 4.10
C VAL A 89 22.44 8.99 5.60
N GLU A 90 23.18 9.79 6.35
CA GLU A 90 23.28 9.65 7.81
C GLU A 90 21.93 9.85 8.50
N SER A 91 21.15 10.86 8.06
CA SER A 91 19.82 11.15 8.59
C SER A 91 18.85 10.00 8.43
N VAL A 92 18.94 9.21 7.34
CA VAL A 92 17.99 8.11 7.09
C VAL A 92 18.48 6.74 7.56
N SER A 93 19.71 6.65 8.10
CA SER A 93 20.31 5.40 8.58
C SER A 93 19.89 5.06 10.01
N GLU A 94 19.61 3.78 10.32
CA GLU A 94 19.38 3.32 11.69
C GLU A 94 20.72 3.04 12.40
N ASN A 95 21.18 3.96 13.24
CA ASN A 95 22.52 3.90 13.85
C ASN A 95 22.66 2.91 15.02
N ASN A 96 21.56 2.51 15.67
CA ASN A 96 21.60 1.66 16.86
C ASN A 96 20.96 0.28 16.61
N LYS A 97 21.72 -0.65 16.02
CA LYS A 97 21.25 -2.02 15.75
C LYS A 97 21.17 -2.90 17.01
N ASP A 98 21.69 -2.45 18.15
CA ASP A 98 21.74 -3.23 19.40
C ASP A 98 20.43 -3.17 20.19
N LEU A 99 19.53 -2.23 19.85
CA LEU A 99 18.20 -2.13 20.46
C LEU A 99 17.24 -3.21 19.94
N PRO A 100 16.26 -3.63 20.75
CA PRO A 100 15.15 -4.46 20.30
C PRO A 100 14.45 -3.85 19.08
N TRP A 101 13.94 -4.71 18.18
CA TRP A 101 13.34 -4.27 16.91
C TRP A 101 12.25 -3.21 17.09
N GLU A 102 11.39 -3.35 18.09
CA GLU A 102 10.30 -2.39 18.36
C GLU A 102 10.83 -1.02 18.78
N ASP A 103 11.88 -1.00 19.61
CA ASP A 103 12.51 0.23 20.05
C ASP A 103 13.19 0.94 18.88
N ARG A 104 13.93 0.19 18.03
CA ARG A 104 14.52 0.74 16.80
C ARG A 104 13.49 1.35 15.87
N LYS A 105 12.37 0.66 15.65
CA LYS A 105 11.30 1.14 14.77
C LYS A 105 10.52 2.32 15.37
N ARG A 106 10.40 2.40 16.70
CA ARG A 106 9.85 3.57 17.38
C ARG A 106 10.77 4.78 17.23
N GLU A 107 12.06 4.64 17.54
CA GLU A 107 13.06 5.71 17.38
C GLU A 107 13.12 6.18 15.93
N ALA A 108 13.12 5.27 14.96
CA ALA A 108 13.09 5.61 13.54
C ALA A 108 11.86 6.45 13.17
N ARG A 109 10.67 6.12 13.68
CA ARG A 109 9.44 6.91 13.44
C ARG A 109 9.48 8.28 14.10
N GLU A 110 10.02 8.39 15.30
CA GLU A 110 10.21 9.68 15.97
C GLU A 110 11.23 10.54 15.21
N HIS A 111 12.28 9.92 14.69
CA HIS A 111 13.32 10.59 13.91
C HIS A 111 12.81 11.14 12.57
N ILE A 112 11.75 10.57 11.99
CA ILE A 112 11.05 11.16 10.83
C ILE A 112 10.61 12.60 11.13
N GLN A 113 10.35 12.97 12.40
CA GLN A 113 9.99 14.33 12.82
C GLN A 113 11.18 15.31 12.85
N THR A 114 12.40 14.87 12.56
CA THR A 114 13.57 15.76 12.41
C THR A 114 14.13 15.84 10.99
N PHE A 115 13.60 15.07 10.04
CA PHE A 115 14.09 15.03 8.65
C PHE A 115 13.94 16.37 7.90
N SER A 116 14.91 16.65 7.02
CA SER A 116 14.75 17.64 5.95
C SER A 116 13.78 17.12 4.89
N HIS A 117 13.34 17.97 3.96
CA HIS A 117 12.52 17.51 2.82
C HIS A 117 13.26 16.47 1.98
N ASP A 118 14.57 16.61 1.78
CA ASP A 118 15.38 15.65 1.01
C ASP A 118 15.45 14.29 1.72
N SER A 119 15.68 14.28 3.04
CA SER A 119 15.64 13.05 3.85
C SER A 119 14.24 12.41 3.86
N LEU A 120 13.17 13.21 3.94
CA LEU A 120 11.80 12.72 3.82
C LEU A 120 11.55 12.11 2.45
N LEU A 121 12.07 12.70 1.37
CA LEU A 121 11.88 12.20 0.02
C LEU A 121 12.62 10.87 -0.18
N VAL A 122 13.86 10.75 0.31
CA VAL A 122 14.60 9.47 0.34
C VAL A 122 13.83 8.43 1.14
N LYS A 123 13.35 8.78 2.35
CA LYS A 123 12.58 7.83 3.16
C LYS A 123 11.26 7.42 2.51
N SER A 124 10.62 8.34 1.79
CA SER A 124 9.40 8.06 1.03
C SER A 124 9.67 7.03 -0.08
N ALA A 125 10.73 7.21 -0.85
CA ALA A 125 11.12 6.30 -1.92
C ALA A 125 11.54 4.91 -1.39
N ASP A 126 12.26 4.86 -0.26
CA ASP A 126 12.57 3.63 0.47
C ASP A 126 11.28 2.87 0.86
N LEU A 127 10.34 3.56 1.53
CA LEU A 127 9.06 2.96 1.94
C LEU A 127 8.26 2.45 0.74
N ILE A 128 8.17 3.22 -0.35
CA ILE A 128 7.47 2.78 -1.58
C ILE A 128 8.12 1.51 -2.12
N SER A 129 9.45 1.48 -2.25
CA SER A 129 10.15 0.31 -2.78
C SER A 129 9.94 -0.94 -1.92
N ASN A 130 10.00 -0.78 -0.59
CA ASN A 130 9.84 -1.89 0.33
C ASN A 130 8.39 -2.39 0.43
N VAL A 131 7.42 -1.49 0.52
CA VAL A 131 6.00 -1.86 0.63
C VAL A 131 5.48 -2.47 -0.67
N THR A 132 5.85 -1.93 -1.83
CA THR A 132 5.46 -2.50 -3.13
C THR A 132 5.90 -3.96 -3.24
N GLU A 133 7.12 -4.25 -2.79
CA GLU A 133 7.65 -5.60 -2.80
C GLU A 133 6.91 -6.54 -1.83
N ILE A 134 6.63 -6.06 -0.61
CA ILE A 134 5.86 -6.81 0.39
C ILE A 134 4.47 -7.16 -0.13
N VAL A 135 3.79 -6.20 -0.77
CA VAL A 135 2.46 -6.42 -1.37
C VAL A 135 2.53 -7.46 -2.48
N ALA A 136 3.49 -7.34 -3.40
CA ALA A 136 3.65 -8.29 -4.49
C ALA A 136 3.95 -9.72 -3.99
N ASP A 137 4.73 -9.85 -2.91
CA ASP A 137 5.02 -11.14 -2.29
C ASP A 137 3.77 -11.76 -1.67
N PHE A 138 2.96 -10.93 -1.00
CA PHE A 138 1.70 -11.35 -0.40
C PHE A 138 0.73 -11.86 -1.47
N GLU A 139 0.59 -11.14 -2.58
CA GLU A 139 -0.30 -11.50 -3.69
C GLU A 139 0.08 -12.82 -4.38
N ARG A 140 1.36 -13.20 -4.36
CA ARG A 140 1.83 -14.49 -4.90
C ARG A 140 1.68 -15.65 -3.94
N GLY A 141 1.24 -15.42 -2.69
CA GLY A 141 1.17 -16.44 -1.65
C GLY A 141 2.53 -17.01 -1.25
N GLU A 142 3.63 -16.29 -1.51
CA GLU A 142 4.96 -16.74 -1.13
C GLU A 142 5.09 -16.68 0.40
N THR A 143 5.53 -17.77 1.03
CA THR A 143 5.76 -17.87 2.49
C THR A 143 7.05 -17.17 2.93
N ILE A 144 7.28 -15.95 2.45
CA ILE A 144 8.48 -15.14 2.74
C ILE A 144 8.40 -14.54 4.16
N PHE A 145 7.19 -14.42 4.71
CA PHE A 145 6.93 -13.80 6.00
C PHE A 145 7.59 -14.52 7.19
N ALA A 146 7.87 -15.83 7.07
CA ALA A 146 8.59 -16.59 8.09
C ALA A 146 10.04 -16.13 8.30
N GLN A 147 10.62 -15.39 7.35
CA GLN A 147 12.01 -14.93 7.42
C GLN A 147 12.15 -13.52 8.00
N PHE A 148 11.04 -12.81 8.26
CA PHE A 148 11.08 -11.49 8.89
C PHE A 148 11.37 -11.60 10.40
N ASN A 149 12.08 -10.60 10.94
CA ASN A 149 12.49 -10.61 12.35
C ASN A 149 11.33 -10.25 13.29
N ALA A 150 10.19 -9.84 12.73
CA ALA A 150 8.99 -9.46 13.44
C ALA A 150 7.78 -10.10 12.75
N PRO A 151 6.69 -10.37 13.49
CA PRO A 151 5.40 -10.76 12.91
C PRO A 151 4.95 -9.78 11.83
N ILE A 152 4.30 -10.30 10.78
CA ILE A 152 3.86 -9.51 9.63
C ILE A 152 2.95 -8.35 10.05
N GLU A 153 2.14 -8.54 11.09
CA GLU A 153 1.23 -7.54 11.65
C GLU A 153 2.02 -6.34 12.19
N LYS A 154 3.11 -6.60 12.93
CA LYS A 154 3.95 -5.53 13.49
C LYS A 154 4.70 -4.79 12.39
N LEU A 155 5.20 -5.52 11.40
CA LEU A 155 5.87 -4.94 10.24
C LEU A 155 4.92 -4.03 9.44
N ARG A 156 3.70 -4.52 9.19
CA ARG A 156 2.63 -3.78 8.51
C ARG A 156 2.28 -2.51 9.25
N THR A 157 2.02 -2.60 10.56
CA THR A 157 1.74 -1.43 11.41
C THR A 157 2.86 -0.40 11.32
N HIS A 158 4.13 -0.82 11.41
CA HIS A 158 5.26 0.08 11.27
C HIS A 158 5.27 0.84 9.93
N TYR A 159 5.04 0.15 8.81
CA TYR A 159 4.99 0.80 7.50
C TYR A 159 3.81 1.77 7.36
N LEU A 160 2.60 1.37 7.80
CA LEU A 160 1.41 2.22 7.76
C LEU A 160 1.58 3.50 8.59
N GLU A 161 2.13 3.38 9.79
CA GLU A 161 2.42 4.51 10.68
C GLU A 161 3.50 5.42 10.09
N SER A 162 4.56 4.86 9.51
CA SER A 162 5.65 5.63 8.90
C SER A 162 5.16 6.43 7.69
N ILE A 163 4.35 5.81 6.82
CA ILE A 163 3.74 6.50 5.68
C ILE A 163 2.84 7.64 6.17
N THR A 164 2.00 7.37 7.18
CA THR A 164 1.09 8.37 7.74
C THR A 164 1.85 9.55 8.33
N ALA A 165 2.94 9.29 9.07
CA ALA A 165 3.79 10.33 9.65
C ALA A 165 4.43 11.22 8.58
N ILE A 166 4.90 10.64 7.46
CA ILE A 166 5.50 11.41 6.35
C ILE A 166 4.45 12.27 5.65
N VAL A 167 3.30 11.69 5.27
CA VAL A 167 2.24 12.43 4.55
C VAL A 167 1.66 13.54 5.42
N ALA A 168 1.50 13.31 6.73
CA ALA A 168 1.04 14.35 7.65
C ALA A 168 2.07 15.49 7.81
N ARG A 169 3.36 15.16 7.80
CA ARG A 169 4.44 16.13 7.96
C ARG A 169 4.64 17.00 6.71
N TRP A 170 4.56 16.39 5.52
CA TRP A 170 4.75 17.07 4.25
C TRP A 170 3.66 16.66 3.26
N PRO A 171 2.47 17.28 3.33
CA PRO A 171 1.36 16.97 2.43
C PRO A 171 1.68 17.19 0.95
N GLU A 172 2.54 18.17 0.65
CA GLU A 172 2.99 18.50 -0.71
C GLU A 172 4.18 17.65 -1.18
N ASN A 173 4.51 16.56 -0.47
CA ASN A 173 5.55 15.64 -0.87
C ASN A 173 5.27 15.13 -2.31
N PRO A 174 6.24 15.23 -3.25
CA PRO A 174 6.10 14.77 -4.62
C PRO A 174 5.67 13.30 -4.77
N LEU A 175 5.91 12.48 -3.74
CA LEU A 175 5.56 11.06 -3.67
C LEU A 175 4.31 10.77 -2.83
N ALA A 176 3.56 11.78 -2.37
CA ALA A 176 2.40 11.60 -1.49
C ALA A 176 1.31 10.70 -2.09
N ALA A 177 1.07 10.82 -3.40
CA ALA A 177 0.09 9.97 -4.10
C ALA A 177 0.54 8.51 -4.13
N ASP A 178 1.81 8.25 -4.48
CA ASP A 178 2.38 6.90 -4.50
C ASP A 178 2.40 6.28 -3.10
N LEU A 179 2.76 7.06 -2.07
CA LEU A 179 2.70 6.66 -0.66
C LEU A 179 1.28 6.27 -0.23
N THR A 180 0.28 7.05 -0.65
CA THR A 180 -1.12 6.78 -0.34
C THR A 180 -1.61 5.49 -1.00
N GLU A 181 -1.22 5.26 -2.25
CA GLU A 181 -1.55 4.05 -3.00
C GLU A 181 -0.96 2.80 -2.33
N VAL A 182 0.36 2.79 -2.07
CA VAL A 182 1.00 1.63 -1.42
C VAL A 182 0.48 1.40 0.00
N ARG A 183 0.06 2.46 0.72
CA ARG A 183 -0.61 2.34 2.02
C ARG A 183 -1.94 1.60 1.91
N VAL A 184 -2.78 1.93 0.91
CA VAL A 184 -4.06 1.26 0.66
C VAL A 184 -3.83 -0.20 0.30
N GLN A 185 -2.89 -0.48 -0.59
CA GLN A 185 -2.54 -1.85 -0.98
C GLN A 185 -2.05 -2.67 0.22
N LEU A 186 -1.15 -2.12 1.04
CA LEU A 186 -0.66 -2.77 2.24
C LEU A 186 -1.77 -3.05 3.26
N ALA A 187 -2.72 -2.12 3.44
CA ALA A 187 -3.86 -2.34 4.32
C ALA A 187 -4.78 -3.48 3.84
N ARG A 188 -4.94 -3.68 2.52
CA ARG A 188 -5.75 -4.77 1.95
C ARG A 188 -5.19 -6.16 2.25
N THR A 189 -3.88 -6.29 2.42
CA THR A 189 -3.25 -7.57 2.79
C THR A 189 -3.81 -8.15 4.10
N GLU A 190 -4.28 -7.29 5.02
CA GLU A 190 -4.97 -7.72 6.24
C GLU A 190 -6.31 -8.39 5.98
N THR A 191 -7.07 -7.84 5.03
CA THR A 191 -8.40 -8.36 4.72
C THR A 191 -8.30 -9.71 4.04
N LEU A 192 -7.32 -9.88 3.14
CA LEU A 192 -7.04 -11.13 2.45
C LEU A 192 -6.50 -12.23 3.39
N ALA A 193 -5.65 -11.88 4.36
CA ALA A 193 -5.13 -12.84 5.35
C ALA A 193 -6.22 -13.38 6.29
N ASN A 194 -7.32 -12.64 6.47
CA ASN A 194 -8.48 -13.03 7.26
C ASN A 194 -9.58 -13.73 6.44
N ILE A 195 -9.40 -13.89 5.13
CA ILE A 195 -10.18 -14.82 4.33
C ILE A 195 -9.59 -16.20 4.60
N ASP A 196 -10.39 -17.08 5.18
CA ASP A 196 -9.97 -18.41 5.58
C ASP A 196 -9.31 -19.15 4.40
N SER A 197 -8.02 -19.49 4.55
CA SER A 197 -7.23 -20.26 3.57
C SER A 197 -7.76 -21.68 3.32
N THR A 198 -8.81 -22.10 4.03
CA THR A 198 -9.53 -23.36 3.79
C THR A 198 -10.67 -23.22 2.79
N LEU A 199 -11.00 -22.00 2.33
CA LEU A 199 -11.85 -21.83 1.16
C LEU A 199 -10.99 -22.07 -0.08
N GLU A 200 -10.96 -23.32 -0.54
CA GLU A 200 -10.58 -23.60 -1.92
C GLU A 200 -11.35 -22.64 -2.83
N PRO A 201 -10.70 -21.88 -3.72
CA PRO A 201 -11.42 -21.10 -4.70
C PRO A 201 -12.28 -22.08 -5.48
N TYR A 202 -13.61 -21.95 -5.34
CA TYR A 202 -14.58 -22.82 -5.98
C TYR A 202 -14.52 -22.75 -7.53
N TRP A 203 -13.73 -21.81 -8.05
CA TRP A 203 -13.65 -21.37 -9.43
C TRP A 203 -12.21 -21.03 -9.82
N ASP A 204 -11.84 -21.29 -11.07
CA ASP A 204 -10.52 -21.03 -11.63
C ASP A 204 -10.37 -19.59 -12.18
N GLU A 205 -9.16 -19.24 -12.61
CA GLU A 205 -8.81 -17.92 -13.15
C GLU A 205 -9.64 -17.50 -14.38
N GLU A 206 -10.20 -18.46 -15.12
CA GLU A 206 -11.03 -18.20 -16.30
C GLU A 206 -12.47 -17.81 -15.93
N GLU A 207 -12.97 -18.32 -14.80
CA GLU A 207 -14.27 -17.94 -14.22
C GLU A 207 -14.20 -16.54 -13.57
N LEU A 208 -13.06 -16.20 -12.94
CA LEU A 208 -12.84 -14.90 -12.29
C LEU A 208 -12.86 -13.72 -13.25
N THR A 209 -12.42 -13.91 -14.50
CA THR A 209 -12.39 -12.86 -15.54
C THR A 209 -13.77 -12.55 -16.13
N LYS A 210 -14.80 -13.36 -15.83
CA LYS A 210 -16.18 -13.21 -16.34
C LYS A 210 -17.11 -12.44 -15.37
N MET A 211 -16.65 -12.13 -14.16
CA MET A 211 -17.46 -11.51 -13.11
C MET A 211 -17.62 -9.99 -13.27
N ARG A 212 -18.83 -9.48 -13.02
CA ARG A 212 -19.13 -8.04 -12.90
C ARG A 212 -19.51 -7.74 -11.45
N VAL A 213 -18.79 -6.82 -10.80
CA VAL A 213 -18.99 -6.45 -9.39
C VAL A 213 -19.35 -4.98 -9.30
N ALA A 214 -20.31 -4.64 -8.43
CA ALA A 214 -20.65 -3.26 -8.07
C ALA A 214 -20.58 -3.06 -6.55
N PHE A 215 -20.16 -1.88 -6.11
CA PHE A 215 -20.12 -1.49 -4.70
C PHE A 215 -21.28 -0.55 -4.39
N VAL A 216 -22.06 -0.87 -3.36
CA VAL A 216 -23.18 -0.03 -2.91
C VAL A 216 -22.89 0.44 -1.48
N HIS A 217 -22.86 1.76 -1.30
CA HIS A 217 -22.57 2.41 -0.03
C HIS A 217 -23.82 2.55 0.85
N CYS A 218 -23.66 2.41 2.18
CA CYS A 218 -24.69 2.63 3.19
C CYS A 218 -24.61 4.07 3.72
N GLU A 219 -25.71 4.83 3.67
CA GLU A 219 -25.73 6.25 4.02
C GLU A 219 -25.64 6.56 5.53
N ASN A 220 -25.77 5.56 6.41
CA ASN A 220 -25.77 5.77 7.86
C ASN A 220 -24.38 5.70 8.51
N GLU A 221 -23.34 5.22 7.81
CA GLU A 221 -22.00 5.04 8.39
C GLU A 221 -20.91 5.11 7.30
N GLU A 222 -19.93 6.01 7.45
CA GLU A 222 -18.77 6.09 6.55
C GLU A 222 -18.00 4.76 6.55
N GLY A 223 -17.87 4.14 5.38
CA GLY A 223 -17.19 2.84 5.22
C GLY A 223 -18.11 1.62 5.26
N CYS A 224 -19.40 1.79 5.51
CA CYS A 224 -20.39 0.72 5.44
C CYS A 224 -20.95 0.58 4.02
N GLY A 225 -21.11 -0.65 3.53
CA GLY A 225 -21.57 -0.97 2.18
C GLY A 225 -21.47 -2.47 1.88
N PHE A 226 -22.03 -2.90 0.75
CA PHE A 226 -21.97 -4.30 0.32
C PHE A 226 -21.55 -4.43 -1.14
N PHE A 227 -20.90 -5.55 -1.43
CA PHE A 227 -20.51 -5.93 -2.78
C PHE A 227 -21.64 -6.74 -3.40
N VAL A 228 -22.08 -6.31 -4.58
CA VAL A 228 -23.06 -7.05 -5.37
C VAL A 228 -22.31 -7.80 -6.46
N GLU A 229 -22.36 -9.12 -6.37
CA GLU A 229 -21.76 -10.05 -7.31
C GLU A 229 -22.87 -10.63 -8.20
N PHE A 230 -22.83 -10.36 -9.51
CA PHE A 230 -23.80 -10.90 -10.45
C PHE A 230 -23.30 -12.27 -10.97
N LYS A 231 -23.65 -13.36 -10.28
CA LYS A 231 -23.20 -14.73 -10.62
C LYS A 231 -23.84 -15.31 -11.90
N HIS A 232 -25.02 -14.80 -12.28
CA HIS A 232 -25.79 -15.03 -13.52
C HIS A 232 -27.04 -14.12 -13.38
N PRO A 233 -27.93 -13.92 -14.37
CA PRO A 233 -28.89 -12.81 -14.32
C PRO A 233 -29.94 -12.86 -13.19
N ASN A 234 -30.03 -13.93 -12.37
CA ASN A 234 -31.16 -14.16 -11.46
C ASN A 234 -30.87 -14.68 -10.03
N CYS A 235 -29.64 -14.62 -9.48
CA CYS A 235 -29.44 -14.93 -8.04
C CYS A 235 -28.43 -13.98 -7.37
N THR A 236 -28.78 -13.50 -6.17
CA THR A 236 -27.89 -12.64 -5.35
C THR A 236 -27.87 -13.14 -3.90
N PHE A 237 -26.67 -13.38 -3.37
CA PHE A 237 -26.42 -13.69 -1.95
C PHE A 237 -26.06 -12.39 -1.23
N PHE A 238 -26.63 -12.17 -0.04
CA PHE A 238 -26.35 -11.00 0.78
C PHE A 238 -25.80 -11.42 2.13
N PHE A 239 -24.73 -10.75 2.58
CA PHE A 239 -24.12 -10.98 3.88
C PHE A 239 -23.79 -9.64 4.55
N CYS A 240 -24.28 -9.43 5.76
CA CYS A 240 -23.95 -8.28 6.59
C CYS A 240 -22.87 -8.66 7.60
N LYS A 241 -21.71 -7.98 7.55
CA LYS A 241 -20.54 -8.33 8.36
C LYS A 241 -20.72 -7.95 9.84
N GLU A 242 -21.35 -6.82 10.15
CA GLU A 242 -21.70 -6.44 11.54
C GLU A 242 -22.73 -7.39 12.17
N HIS A 243 -23.81 -7.72 11.44
CA HIS A 243 -24.93 -8.48 12.00
C HIS A 243 -24.79 -10.00 11.87
N LYS A 244 -23.80 -10.48 11.08
CA LYS A 244 -23.55 -11.91 10.78
C LYS A 244 -24.77 -12.67 10.28
N ILE A 245 -25.69 -12.00 9.59
CA ILE A 245 -26.87 -12.62 8.96
C ILE A 245 -26.64 -12.68 7.45
N GLY A 246 -26.95 -13.83 6.87
CA GLY A 246 -26.99 -14.04 5.43
C GLY A 246 -28.42 -14.32 4.96
N LEU A 247 -28.79 -13.77 3.81
CA LEU A 247 -30.08 -14.05 3.15
C LEU A 247 -29.83 -14.46 1.70
N ASN A 248 -30.56 -15.48 1.26
CA ASN A 248 -30.63 -15.87 -0.14
C ASN A 248 -31.94 -15.37 -0.73
N PHE A 249 -31.86 -14.60 -1.81
CA PHE A 249 -33.02 -14.25 -2.63
C PHE A 249 -32.93 -14.97 -3.97
N ASP A 250 -33.97 -15.75 -4.28
CA ASP A 250 -34.20 -16.27 -5.61
C ASP A 250 -34.99 -15.22 -6.41
N LEU A 251 -34.34 -14.54 -7.36
CA LEU A 251 -34.99 -13.51 -8.17
C LEU A 251 -36.06 -14.10 -9.11
N SER A 252 -36.06 -15.42 -9.33
CA SER A 252 -37.14 -16.12 -10.06
C SER A 252 -38.41 -16.31 -9.22
N THR A 253 -38.30 -16.21 -7.89
CA THR A 253 -39.45 -16.20 -6.97
C THR A 253 -39.96 -14.80 -6.65
N ILE A 254 -39.21 -13.76 -7.03
CA ILE A 254 -39.66 -12.36 -6.95
C ILE A 254 -40.44 -12.03 -8.23
N SER A 255 -41.52 -12.77 -8.46
CA SER A 255 -42.64 -12.26 -9.24
C SER A 255 -43.48 -11.40 -8.30
N GLU A 256 -43.53 -10.08 -8.52
CA GLU A 256 -44.52 -9.13 -7.96
C GLU A 256 -44.30 -8.51 -6.55
N ALA A 257 -43.10 -8.58 -5.96
CA ALA A 257 -42.87 -7.93 -4.67
C ALA A 257 -42.51 -6.45 -4.82
N GLY A 258 -43.52 -5.58 -4.75
CA GLY A 258 -43.32 -4.17 -4.36
C GLY A 258 -42.76 -4.07 -2.95
N VAL A 259 -41.97 -3.04 -2.68
CA VAL A 259 -41.43 -2.75 -1.34
C VAL A 259 -42.57 -2.22 -0.47
N VAL A 260 -42.71 -2.73 0.75
CA VAL A 260 -43.69 -2.21 1.73
C VAL A 260 -42.94 -1.35 2.74
N CYS A 261 -43.27 -0.06 2.76
CA CYS A 261 -42.82 0.87 3.78
C CYS A 261 -43.80 0.83 4.96
N GLU A 262 -43.32 0.70 6.19
CA GLU A 262 -44.18 0.64 7.39
C GLU A 262 -45.08 1.87 7.58
N GLN A 263 -44.75 3.02 6.96
CA GLN A 263 -45.59 4.23 7.03
C GLN A 263 -46.55 4.41 5.84
N HIS A 264 -46.33 3.79 4.68
CA HIS A 264 -47.09 4.08 3.45
C HIS A 264 -47.62 2.86 2.68
N GLY A 265 -47.38 1.64 3.16
CA GLY A 265 -47.86 0.43 2.49
C GLY A 265 -47.09 0.10 1.20
N LYS A 266 -47.70 -0.71 0.32
CA LYS A 266 -47.05 -1.35 -0.85
C LYS A 266 -46.84 -0.35 -1.99
N MET A 267 -45.58 -0.11 -2.38
CA MET A 267 -45.23 0.79 -3.47
C MET A 267 -44.95 0.05 -4.79
N GLY A 268 -45.32 0.67 -5.93
CA GLY A 268 -45.15 0.15 -7.28
C GLY A 268 -43.79 0.50 -7.93
N ARG A 269 -43.50 -0.13 -9.08
CA ARG A 269 -42.22 0.00 -9.80
C ARG A 269 -42.15 1.32 -10.58
N TYR A 270 -41.07 2.10 -10.44
CA TYR A 270 -40.81 3.32 -11.23
C TYR A 270 -39.59 3.17 -12.13
N GLY A 271 -39.62 3.83 -13.28
CA GLY A 271 -38.80 3.49 -14.45
C GLY A 271 -37.43 4.15 -14.58
N ILE A 272 -37.15 5.30 -13.96
CA ILE A 272 -35.86 6.01 -13.98
C ILE A 272 -35.93 7.10 -12.90
N LEU A 273 -34.81 7.43 -12.24
CA LEU A 273 -34.70 8.57 -11.31
C LEU A 273 -34.87 9.90 -12.07
N THR A 274 -35.96 10.63 -11.81
CA THR A 274 -36.14 12.05 -12.17
C THR A 274 -36.25 12.89 -10.90
N GLU A 275 -36.21 14.24 -11.02
CA GLU A 275 -36.37 15.16 -9.88
C GLU A 275 -37.70 14.95 -9.10
N ASP A 276 -38.69 14.29 -9.72
CA ASP A 276 -39.98 13.94 -9.10
C ASP A 276 -39.93 12.71 -8.16
N ASN A 277 -38.78 12.02 -8.06
CA ASN A 277 -38.59 10.83 -7.23
C ASN A 277 -37.86 11.12 -5.90
N VAL A 278 -37.78 12.38 -5.51
CA VAL A 278 -37.29 12.80 -4.19
C VAL A 278 -38.47 12.86 -3.23
N CYS A 279 -38.31 12.22 -2.08
CA CYS A 279 -39.27 12.27 -0.98
C CYS A 279 -39.49 13.74 -0.55
N PRO A 280 -40.69 14.32 -0.73
CA PRO A 280 -40.92 15.75 -0.49
C PRO A 280 -40.94 16.13 1.00
N ILE A 281 -40.82 15.16 1.89
CA ILE A 281 -40.74 15.36 3.35
C ILE A 281 -39.29 15.31 3.83
N CYS A 282 -38.43 14.54 3.15
CA CYS A 282 -37.09 14.23 3.63
C CYS A 282 -35.96 14.74 2.73
N GLU A 283 -36.27 15.29 1.55
CA GLU A 283 -35.35 15.91 0.56
C GLU A 283 -34.11 15.07 0.16
N ASN A 284 -34.06 13.80 0.56
CA ASN A 284 -32.96 12.88 0.27
C ASN A 284 -33.28 11.99 -0.94
N SER A 285 -32.24 11.67 -1.71
CA SER A 285 -32.31 10.79 -2.88
C SER A 285 -32.14 9.34 -2.45
N THR A 286 -33.17 8.50 -2.54
CA THR A 286 -33.03 7.05 -2.30
C THR A 286 -32.52 6.35 -3.57
N LEU A 287 -31.45 5.56 -3.45
CA LEU A 287 -30.85 4.86 -4.59
C LEU A 287 -31.80 3.80 -5.17
N ALA A 288 -32.32 4.04 -6.37
CA ALA A 288 -33.08 3.05 -7.13
C ALA A 288 -32.13 2.11 -7.90
N ILE A 289 -32.32 0.80 -7.76
CA ILE A 289 -31.58 -0.21 -8.53
C ILE A 289 -32.04 -0.14 -10.00
N VAL A 290 -31.16 0.35 -10.86
CA VAL A 290 -31.38 0.40 -12.31
C VAL A 290 -31.31 -1.00 -12.88
N SER A 291 -32.43 -1.47 -13.42
CA SER A 291 -32.44 -2.63 -14.32
C SER A 291 -31.80 -2.20 -15.64
N VAL A 292 -30.59 -2.66 -15.95
CA VAL A 292 -30.12 -2.68 -17.34
C VAL A 292 -30.71 -3.94 -17.97
N GLY A 293 -31.91 -3.79 -18.54
CA GLY A 293 -32.45 -4.77 -19.49
C GLY A 293 -31.64 -4.74 -20.78
N ARG A 294 -31.70 -5.84 -21.53
CA ARG A 294 -31.06 -6.09 -22.84
C ARG A 294 -30.77 -4.87 -23.70
#